data_AF-A0A3N5GXK7-F1
#
_entry.id   AF-A0A3N5GXK7-F1
#
_cell.length_a   1.000
_cell.length_b   1.000
_cell.length_c   1.000
_cell.angle_alpha   90.00
_cell.angle_beta   90.00
_cell.angle_gamma   90.00
#
_symmetry.space_group_name_H-M   'P 1'
#
loop_
_entity.id
_entity.type
_entity.pdbx_description
1 polymer ?
#
loop_
_entity_poly.entity_id
_entity_poly.type
_entity_poly.pdbx_seq_one_letter_code
_entity_poly.pdbx_strand_id
1 'polypeptide(L)' 'MKITVISQRGKLVGVWLPPPEASDSNAPVCRPVGGPGQKLHDLEVGDVAVELAKLVKKKLKLT' A
#
# COMPACT_ATOMS: atom_id res chain seq x y z
N MET A 1 -1.00 7.35 -8.34
CA MET A 1 -0.17 6.16 -8.05
C MET A 1 -0.94 5.23 -7.14
N LYS A 2 -0.98 3.92 -7.44
CA LYS A 2 -1.57 2.92 -6.54
C LYS A 2 -0.52 2.47 -5.53
N ILE A 3 -0.84 2.41 -4.25
CA ILE A 3 0.02 1.90 -3.18
C ILE A 3 -0.72 0.78 -2.45
N THR A 4 0.03 -0.11 -1.81
CA THR A 4 -0.57 -1.13 -0.94
C THR A 4 -0.16 -0.86 0.49
N VAL A 5 -1.14 -0.68 1.36
CA VAL A 5 -0.95 -0.46 2.79
C VAL A 5 -1.17 -1.77 3.54
N ILE A 6 -0.24 -2.11 4.42
CA ILE A 6 -0.27 -3.32 5.23
C ILE A 6 -0.70 -2.92 6.63
N SER A 7 -1.77 -3.53 7.13
CA SER A 7 -2.30 -3.31 8.48
C SER A 7 -2.35 -4.60 9.27
N GLN A 8 -2.19 -4.51 10.58
CA GLN A 8 -2.34 -5.64 11.50
C GLN A 8 -3.04 -5.15 12.78
N ARG A 9 -4.11 -5.84 13.20
CA ARG A 9 -4.90 -5.48 14.40
C ARG A 9 -5.27 -4.00 14.47
N GLY A 10 -5.67 -3.41 13.33
CA GLY A 10 -6.06 -2.00 13.26
C GLY A 10 -4.91 -1.00 13.24
N LYS A 11 -3.65 -1.44 13.17
CA LYS A 11 -2.47 -0.56 13.08
C LYS A 11 -1.79 -0.67 11.73
N LEU A 12 -1.23 0.45 11.25
CA LEU A 12 -0.34 0.47 10.09
C LEU A 12 0.96 -0.24 10.45
N VAL A 13 1.34 -1.27 9.69
CA VAL A 13 2.61 -2.00 9.87
C VAL A 13 3.56 -1.85 8.69
N GLY A 14 3.07 -1.46 7.51
CA GLY A 14 3.92 -1.23 6.37
C GLY A 14 3.20 -0.58 5.20
N VAL A 15 3.98 -0.05 4.27
CA VAL A 15 3.51 0.49 2.99
C VAL A 15 4.39 -0.10 1.91
N TRP A 16 3.77 -0.65 0.88
CA TRP A 16 4.42 -1.07 -0.34
C TRP A 16 4.10 -0.07 -1.45
N LEU A 17 5.17 0.44 -2.07
CA LEU A 17 5.10 1.28 -3.25
C LEU A 17 5.44 0.40 -4.44
N PRO A 18 4.55 0.28 -5.46
CA PRO A 18 4.91 -0.45 -6.66
C PRO A 18 6.12 0.21 -7.32
N PRO A 19 7.03 -0.60 -7.88
CA PRO A 19 8.05 -0.07 -8.78
C PRO A 19 7.37 0.60 -9.98
N PRO A 20 8.08 1.51 -10.68
CA PRO A 20 7.59 2.04 -11.95
C PRO A 20 7.25 0.89 -12.91
N GLU A 21 6.20 1.08 -13.71
CA GLU A 21 5.75 0.06 -14.66
C GLU A 21 6.91 -0.37 -15.57
N ALA A 22 7.11 -1.68 -15.67
CA ALA A 22 8.11 -2.23 -16.56
C ALA A 22 7.74 -1.91 -18.01
N SER A 23 8.73 -1.54 -18.82
CA SER A 23 8.52 -1.29 -20.25
C SER A 23 8.15 -2.55 -21.05
N ASP A 24 8.43 -3.73 -20.49
CA ASP A 24 8.10 -5.04 -21.07
C ASP A 24 6.87 -5.63 -20.37
N SER A 25 5.83 -5.96 -21.15
CA SER A 25 4.58 -6.54 -20.67
C SER A 25 4.72 -7.97 -20.13
N ASN A 26 5.82 -8.66 -20.46
CA ASN A 26 6.14 -9.99 -19.95
C ASN A 26 7.06 -9.96 -18.73
N ALA A 27 7.47 -8.78 -18.25
CA ALA A 27 8.32 -8.66 -17.07
C ALA A 27 7.61 -9.24 -15.83
N PRO A 28 8.34 -9.96 -14.96
CA PRO A 28 7.75 -10.50 -13.73
C PRO A 28 7.29 -9.35 -12.81
N VAL A 29 6.03 -9.41 -12.37
CA VAL A 29 5.45 -8.41 -11.48
C VAL A 29 5.54 -8.90 -10.04
N CYS A 30 6.33 -8.22 -9.22
CA CYS A 30 6.33 -8.44 -7.77
C CYS A 30 5.11 -7.76 -7.12
N ARG A 31 4.38 -8.50 -6.27
CA ARG A 31 3.27 -7.97 -5.47
C ARG A 31 3.47 -8.34 -4.00
N PRO A 32 3.12 -7.44 -3.06
CA PRO A 32 3.23 -7.73 -1.64
C PRO A 32 2.20 -8.80 -1.26
N VAL A 33 2.59 -9.70 -0.35
CA VAL A 33 1.71 -10.70 0.25
C VAL A 33 1.65 -10.42 1.75
N GLY A 34 0.45 -10.35 2.32
CA GLY A 34 0.26 -10.13 3.74
C GLY A 34 0.67 -11.37 4.55
N GLY A 35 1.43 -11.17 5.62
CA GLY A 35 1.73 -12.22 6.59
C GLY A 35 0.52 -12.59 7.48
N PRO A 36 0.67 -13.57 8.39
CA PRO A 36 -0.42 -14.00 9.27
C PRO A 36 -1.06 -12.85 10.05
N GLY A 37 -2.38 -12.70 9.92
CA GLY A 37 -3.17 -11.64 10.57
C GLY A 37 -2.96 -10.24 10.00
N GLN A 38 -2.19 -10.08 8.92
CA GLN A 38 -2.06 -8.83 8.19
C GLN A 38 -3.13 -8.72 7.10
N LYS A 39 -3.57 -7.49 6.84
CA LYS A 39 -4.49 -7.15 5.76
C LYS A 39 -3.83 -6.15 4.82
N LEU A 40 -3.92 -6.43 3.52
CA LEU A 40 -3.48 -5.54 2.45
C LEU A 40 -4.64 -4.64 2.02
N HIS A 41 -4.35 -3.36 1.84
CA HIS A 41 -5.31 -2.35 1.40
C HIS A 41 -4.74 -1.57 0.24
N ASP A 42 -5.38 -1.63 -0.90
CA ASP A 42 -4.98 -0.84 -2.06
C ASP A 42 -5.55 0.57 -1.96
N LEU A 43 -4.67 1.56 -2.06
CA LEU A 43 -5.03 2.98 -2.03
C LEU A 43 -4.50 3.66 -3.28
N GLU A 44 -5.35 4.48 -3.88
CA GLU A 44 -4.93 5.39 -4.93
C GLU A 44 -4.57 6.73 -4.29
N VAL A 45 -3.33 7.17 -4.47
CA VAL A 45 -2.78 8.41 -3.94
C VAL A 45 -2.22 9.26 -5.07
N GLY A 46 -2.36 10.58 -4.93
CA GLY A 46 -1.69 11.57 -5.76
C GLY A 46 -0.22 11.70 -5.35
N ASP A 47 0.20 12.89 -4.93
CA ASP A 47 1.57 13.19 -4.51
C ASP A 47 1.96 12.55 -3.16
N VAL A 48 3.06 11.80 -3.18
CA VAL A 48 3.29 10.63 -2.32
C VAL A 48 3.79 10.97 -0.90
N ALA A 49 4.29 12.18 -0.63
CA ALA A 49 5.09 12.41 0.57
C ALA A 49 4.32 12.87 1.83
N VAL A 50 3.26 13.67 1.69
CA VAL A 50 2.63 14.35 2.85
C VAL A 50 1.21 13.84 3.16
N GLU A 51 0.55 13.23 2.18
CA GLU A 51 -0.85 12.81 2.27
C GLU A 51 -1.02 11.38 2.82
N LEU A 52 0.01 10.52 2.71
CA LEU A 52 -0.11 9.09 2.99
C LEU A 52 -0.56 8.80 4.44
N ALA A 53 0.06 9.47 5.42
CA ALA A 53 -0.26 9.28 6.83
C ALA A 53 -1.68 9.79 7.18
N LYS A 54 -2.13 10.88 6.54
CA LYS A 54 -3.48 11.43 6.73
C LYS A 54 -4.52 10.54 6.06
N LEU A 55 -4.23 10.04 4.86
CA LEU A 55 -5.14 9.18 4.10
C LEU A 55 -5.30 7.82 4.77
N VAL A 56 -4.20 7.23 5.26
CA VAL A 56 -4.22 5.96 6.00
C VAL A 56 -5.07 6.07 7.26
N LYS A 57 -4.92 7.13 8.06
CA LYS A 57 -5.78 7.34 9.24
C LYS A 57 -7.24 7.60 8.89
N LYS A 58 -7.51 8.41 7.85
CA LYS A 58 -8.87 8.83 7.46
C LYS A 58 -9.66 7.75 6.73
N LYS A 59 -9.05 7.02 5.78
CA LYS A 59 -9.73 5.98 4.97
C LYS A 59 -9.82 4.64 5.68
N LEU A 60 -8.80 4.24 6.44
CA LEU A 60 -8.75 2.90 7.03
C LEU A 60 -9.31 2.84 8.47
N LYS A 61 -9.72 3.97 9.06
CA LYS A 61 -10.19 4.07 10.46
C LYS A 61 -9.30 3.27 11.43
N LEU A 62 -8.00 3.29 11.18
CA LEU A 62 -7.00 2.61 11.99
C LEU A 62 -6.90 3.36 13.32
N THR A 63 -7.27 2.68 14.41
CA THR A 63 -7.31 3.21 15.78
C THR A 63 -5.94 3.24 16.44
#